data_AF-A0AAV0HWM9-F1
#
_entry.id   AF-A0AAV0HWM9-F1
#
_cell.length_a   1.000
_cell.length_b   1.000
_cell.length_c   1.000
_cell.angle_alpha   90.00
_cell.angle_beta   90.00
_cell.angle_gamma   90.00
#
_symmetry.space_group_name_H-M   'P 1'
#
loop_
_entity.id
_entity.type
_entity.pdbx_description
1 polymer ?
#
loop_
_entity_poly.entity_id
_entity_poly.type
_entity_poly.pdbx_seq_one_letter_code
_entity_poly.pdbx_strand_id
1 'polypeptide(L)'
;DYQHHSRHLLIAFGGLAGLEEGVEEDSSLKVLFIFMLYKGTNVRKVFDSYLNTCPDQGSRTIRTEEAILISLQYFQEPINRALQRFHR
;
A
#
# COMPACT_ATOMS: atom_id res chain seq x y z
N ASP A 1 -6.54 -18.08 -19.51
CA ASP A 1 -5.91 -17.35 -18.40
C ASP A 1 -5.75 -15.88 -18.73
N TYR A 2 -6.70 -15.05 -18.27
CA TYR A 2 -6.65 -13.60 -18.47
C TYR A 2 -5.80 -12.97 -17.35
N GLN A 3 -4.49 -12.85 -17.57
CA GLN A 3 -3.69 -11.93 -16.75
C GLN A 3 -4.10 -10.50 -17.12
N HIS A 4 -4.87 -9.85 -16.24
CA HIS A 4 -5.10 -8.42 -16.33
C HIS A 4 -3.77 -7.70 -16.07
N HIS A 5 -3.09 -7.32 -17.15
CA HIS A 5 -1.93 -6.44 -17.11
C HIS A 5 -2.39 -5.02 -16.78
N SER A 6 -2.66 -4.74 -15.50
CA SER A 6 -2.94 -3.38 -15.02
C SER A 6 -1.70 -2.51 -15.19
N ARG A 7 -1.81 -1.46 -16.01
CA ARG A 7 -0.74 -0.47 -16.27
C ARG A 7 -0.69 0.63 -15.21
N HIS A 8 -1.54 0.54 -14.19
CA HIS A 8 -1.73 1.57 -13.19
C HIS A 8 -1.29 1.04 -11.83
N LEU A 9 -0.35 1.75 -11.20
CA LEU A 9 0.11 1.48 -9.84
C LEU A 9 -0.45 2.56 -8.92
N LEU A 10 -1.14 2.14 -7.86
CA LEU A 10 -1.55 3.00 -6.76
C LEU A 10 -0.68 2.69 -5.54
N ILE A 11 -0.03 3.70 -4.98
CA ILE A 11 0.69 3.59 -3.71
C ILE A 11 -0.04 4.49 -2.71
N ALA A 12 -0.58 3.89 -1.65
CA ALA A 12 -1.29 4.61 -0.60
C ALA A 12 -0.36 4.84 0.60
N PHE A 13 -0.40 6.05 1.15
CA PHE A 13 0.35 6.43 2.35
C PHE A 13 -0.62 6.87 3.44
N GLY A 14 -0.40 6.39 4.66
CA GLY A 14 -1.16 6.79 5.84
C GLY A 14 -0.67 8.10 6.44
N GLY A 15 -1.53 8.68 7.29
CA GLY A 15 -1.19 9.81 8.16
C GLY A 15 -0.61 9.36 9.49
N LEU A 16 -0.82 10.16 10.54
CA LEU A 16 -0.30 9.87 11.89
C LEU A 16 -0.81 8.52 12.44
N ALA A 17 -2.07 8.19 12.18
CA ALA A 17 -2.70 6.94 12.62
C ALA A 17 -2.64 5.82 11.55
N GLY A 18 -1.87 6.02 10.47
CA GLY A 18 -1.73 5.04 9.40
C GLY A 18 -2.83 5.11 8.35
N LEU A 19 -3.02 4.02 7.59
CA LEU A 19 -4.10 3.89 6.60
C LEU A 19 -5.42 3.44 7.25
N GLU A 20 -5.32 2.91 8.48
CA GLU A 20 -6.40 2.41 9.29
C GLU A 20 -7.45 3.50 9.57
N GLU A 21 -7.01 4.71 9.89
CA GLU A 21 -7.89 5.87 10.15
C GLU A 21 -8.82 6.16 8.96
N GLY A 22 -8.29 6.23 7.74
CA GLY A 22 -9.10 6.49 6.55
C GLY A 22 -10.09 5.37 6.22
N VAL A 23 -9.74 4.11 6.54
CA VAL A 23 -10.63 2.95 6.32
C VAL A 23 -11.76 2.91 7.35
N GLU A 24 -11.53 3.37 8.58
CA GLU A 24 -12.53 3.42 9.64
C GLU A 24 -13.57 4.54 9.47
N GLU A 25 -13.21 5.62 8.77
CA GLU A 25 -14.09 6.76 8.51
C GLU A 25 -14.98 6.57 7.26
N ASP A 26 -14.51 5.87 6.24
CA ASP A 26 -15.31 5.59 5.03
C ASP A 26 -16.40 4.56 5.34
N SER A 27 -17.67 4.96 5.25
CA SER A 27 -18.80 4.09 5.63
C SER A 27 -18.89 2.80 4.80
N SER A 28 -18.45 2.81 3.54
CA SER A 28 -18.46 1.65 2.65
C SER A 28 -17.30 0.69 2.97
N LEU A 29 -16.10 1.24 3.19
CA LEU A 29 -14.92 0.47 3.57
C LEU A 29 -14.99 0.02 5.02
N LYS A 30 -15.65 0.76 5.91
CA LYS A 30 -15.89 0.42 7.31
C LYS A 30 -16.77 -0.80 7.45
N VAL A 31 -17.83 -0.96 6.66
CA VAL A 31 -18.64 -2.19 6.67
C VAL A 31 -17.80 -3.39 6.23
N LEU A 32 -17.01 -3.22 5.16
CA LEU A 32 -16.09 -4.24 4.67
C LEU A 32 -15.00 -4.56 5.72
N PHE A 33 -14.42 -3.54 6.35
CA PHE A 33 -13.38 -3.63 7.36
C PHE A 33 -13.88 -4.21 8.66
N ILE A 34 -15.08 -3.86 9.13
CA ILE A 34 -15.72 -4.48 10.28
C ILE A 34 -15.95 -5.97 10.00
N PHE A 35 -16.52 -6.32 8.85
CA PHE A 35 -16.71 -7.72 8.46
C PHE A 35 -15.38 -8.49 8.38
N MET A 36 -14.30 -7.79 8.00
CA MET A 36 -12.94 -8.32 7.98
C MET A 36 -12.30 -8.39 9.38
N LEU A 37 -12.50 -7.42 10.26
CA LEU A 37 -12.01 -7.40 11.65
C LEU A 37 -12.64 -8.53 12.47
N TYR A 38 -13.94 -8.80 12.29
CA TYR A 38 -14.61 -9.97 12.90
C TYR A 38 -14.00 -11.31 12.43
N LYS A 39 -13.29 -11.30 11.29
CA LYS A 39 -12.50 -12.44 10.78
C LYS A 39 -11.00 -12.31 11.04
N GLY A 40 -10.57 -11.37 11.87
CA GLY A 40 -9.16 -11.14 12.25
C GLY A 40 -8.31 -10.49 11.15
N THR A 41 -8.93 -9.75 10.23
CA THR A 41 -8.26 -9.28 9.00
C THR A 41 -7.91 -7.79 9.02
N ASN A 42 -6.64 -7.52 8.68
CA ASN A 42 -5.95 -6.23 8.72
C ASN A 42 -6.10 -5.45 7.40
N VAL A 43 -5.82 -4.13 7.39
CA VAL A 43 -5.87 -3.22 6.22
C VAL A 43 -5.18 -3.77 4.97
N ARG A 44 -4.23 -4.70 5.16
CA ARG A 44 -3.53 -5.48 4.11
C ARG A 44 -4.41 -6.07 3.01
N LYS A 45 -5.69 -6.32 3.25
CA LYS A 45 -6.59 -6.93 2.27
C LYS A 45 -7.38 -5.93 1.42
N VAL A 46 -7.28 -4.63 1.70
CA VAL A 46 -7.84 -3.56 0.86
C VAL A 46 -6.97 -3.34 -0.40
N PHE A 47 -5.69 -3.68 -0.31
CA PHE A 47 -4.70 -3.55 -1.37
C PHE A 47 -4.16 -4.92 -1.80
N ASP A 48 -3.62 -5.01 -3.01
CA ASP A 48 -2.95 -6.22 -3.49
C ASP A 48 -1.68 -6.54 -2.69
N SER A 49 -1.06 -5.53 -2.07
CA SER A 49 0.18 -5.66 -1.31
C SER A 49 0.27 -4.62 -0.20
N TYR A 50 0.86 -5.02 0.93
CA TYR A 50 1.14 -4.14 2.07
C TYR A 50 2.57 -4.38 2.54
N LEU A 51 3.43 -3.40 2.25
CA LEU A 51 4.88 -3.56 2.25
C LEU A 51 5.52 -2.59 3.24
N ASN A 52 6.62 -3.03 3.87
CA ASN A 52 7.53 -2.14 4.58
C ASN A 52 8.66 -1.75 3.62
N THR A 53 8.76 -0.47 3.27
CA THR A 53 9.81 0.08 2.38
C THR A 53 11.05 0.54 3.13
N CYS A 54 11.06 0.46 4.47
CA CYS A 54 12.18 0.77 5.36
C CYS A 54 12.26 -0.25 6.52
N PRO A 55 12.75 -1.48 6.26
CA PRO A 55 12.79 -2.55 7.27
C PRO A 55 13.65 -2.20 8.49
N ASP A 56 14.76 -1.49 8.29
CA ASP A 56 15.71 -1.13 9.34
C ASP A 56 15.50 0.33 9.81
N GLN A 57 14.24 0.71 10.06
CA GLN A 57 13.93 2.06 10.52
C GLN A 57 14.64 2.38 11.84
N GLY A 58 15.40 3.48 11.86
CA GLY A 58 16.09 3.96 13.06
C GLY A 58 15.26 4.89 13.95
N SER A 59 14.10 5.33 13.46
CA SER A 59 13.15 6.18 14.17
C SER A 59 11.95 5.37 14.65
N ARG A 60 11.22 5.90 15.65
CA ARG A 60 9.95 5.31 16.08
C ARG A 60 8.88 5.38 14.99
N THR A 61 8.86 6.50 14.27
CA THR A 61 7.89 6.80 13.21
C THR A 61 8.61 7.44 12.04
N ILE A 62 8.18 7.11 10.82
CA ILE A 62 8.58 7.79 9.59
C ILE A 62 7.42 8.71 9.20
N ARG A 63 7.69 10.00 9.00
CA ARG A 63 6.63 10.93 8.62
C ARG A 63 6.25 10.69 7.16
N THR A 64 5.01 10.98 6.80
CA THR A 64 4.45 10.64 5.47
C THR A 64 5.30 11.19 4.32
N GLU A 65 5.80 12.42 4.43
CA GLU A 65 6.67 13.04 3.42
C GLU A 65 8.03 12.33 3.25
N GLU A 66 8.57 11.74 4.32
CA GLU A 66 9.79 10.93 4.28
C GLU A 66 9.49 9.57 3.67
N ALA A 67 8.38 8.96 4.08
CA ALA A 67 7.92 7.66 3.60
C ALA A 67 7.66 7.68 2.09
N ILE A 68 7.12 8.78 1.55
CA ILE A 68 6.92 8.96 0.11
C ILE A 68 8.25 8.84 -0.63
N LEU A 69 9.27 9.60 -0.23
CA LEU A 69 10.57 9.59 -0.91
C LEU A 69 11.26 8.24 -0.81
N ILE A 70 11.28 7.63 0.38
CA ILE A 70 11.86 6.30 0.60
C ILE A 70 11.17 5.26 -0.28
N SER A 71 9.84 5.28 -0.31
CA SER A 71 9.05 4.29 -1.05
C SER A 71 9.20 4.46 -2.56
N LEU A 72 9.19 5.69 -3.08
CA LEU A 72 9.41 5.93 -4.51
C LEU A 72 10.81 5.48 -4.96
N GLN A 73 11.84 5.69 -4.13
CA GLN A 73 13.18 5.18 -4.41
C GLN A 73 13.21 3.65 -4.39
N TYR A 74 12.54 3.02 -3.43
CA TYR A 74 12.41 1.56 -3.34
C TYR A 74 11.75 0.95 -4.60
N PHE A 75 10.70 1.61 -5.12
CA PHE A 75 9.94 1.11 -6.27
C PHE A 75 10.53 1.45 -7.64
N GLN A 76 11.54 2.32 -7.72
CA GLN A 76 12.13 2.75 -8.99
C GLN A 76 12.50 1.56 -9.89
N GLU A 77 13.28 0.63 -9.36
CA GLU A 77 13.79 -0.51 -10.13
C GLU A 77 12.71 -1.58 -10.41
N PRO A 78 11.87 -1.98 -9.44
CA PRO A 78 10.73 -2.86 -9.69
C PRO A 78 9.76 -2.34 -10.77
N ILE A 79 9.42 -1.05 -10.75
CA ILE A 79 8.55 -0.42 -11.74
C ILE A 79 9.21 -0.46 -13.12
N ASN A 80 10.49 -0.08 -13.22
CA ASN A 80 11.22 -0.11 -14.49
C ASN A 80 11.25 -1.51 -15.11
N ARG A 81 11.48 -2.56 -14.30
CA ARG A 81 11.41 -3.94 -14.78
C ARG A 81 10.02 -4.34 -15.24
N ALA A 82 8.98 -3.94 -14.52
CA ALA A 82 7.60 -4.21 -14.91
C ALA A 82 7.26 -3.54 -16.25
N LEU A 83 7.65 -2.26 -16.42
CA LEU A 83 7.45 -1.51 -17.66
C LEU A 83 8.13 -2.18 -18.87
N GLN A 84 9.36 -2.68 -18.72
CA GLN A 84 10.05 -3.39 -19.80
C GLN A 84 9.36 -4.68 -20.25
N ARG A 85 8.60 -5.33 -19.36
CA ARG A 85 7.83 -6.54 -19.71
C ARG A 85 6.59 -6.22 -20.55
N PHE A 86 6.03 -5.02 -20.43
CA PHE A 86 4.87 -4.59 -21.22
C PHE A 86 5.23 -4.06 -22.61
N HIS A 87 6.50 -3.72 -22.85
CA HIS A 87 6.99 -3.25 -24.17
C HIS A 87 7.52 -4.40 -25.04
N ARG A 88 7.56 -5.63 -24.53
CA ARG A 88 7.82 -6.86 -25.30
C ARG A 88 6.51 -7.56 -25.59
#